data_AF-A0A961L857-F1
#
_entry.id   AF-A0A961L857-F1
#
_cell.length_a   1.000
_cell.length_b   1.000
_cell.length_c   1.000
_cell.angle_alpha   90.00
_cell.angle_beta   90.00
_cell.angle_gamma   90.00
#
_symmetry.space_group_name_H-M   'P 1'
#
loop_
_entity.id
_entity.type
_entity.pdbx_description
1 polymer ?
#
loop_
_entity_poly.entity_id
_entity_poly.type
_entity_poly.pdbx_seq_one_letter_code
_entity_poly.pdbx_strand_id
1 'polypeptide(L)'
;MENRDDDFDGRDWLEAELADTLDEDYELEISEPALSLEIRKIYRKAHPPSIPRMEYFRALLRLQSELIKLQDWVSYKKEKIVV
;
A
#
# COMPACT_ATOMS: atom_id res chain seq x y z
N MET A 1 -0.46 17.84 -31.23
CA MET A 1 -1.07 18.53 -30.07
C MET A 1 -1.11 17.53 -28.96
N GLU A 2 -0.36 17.86 -27.92
CA GLU A 2 -0.18 17.14 -26.67
C GLU A 2 -1.36 17.42 -25.73
N ASN A 3 -1.80 16.41 -24.98
CA ASN A 3 -2.58 16.44 -23.72
C ASN A 3 -2.91 14.96 -23.41
N ARG A 4 -2.31 14.20 -22.48
CA ARG A 4 -1.78 14.42 -21.12
C ARG A 4 -2.81 14.82 -20.04
N ASP A 5 -4.09 14.51 -20.25
CA ASP A 5 -5.13 14.81 -19.25
C ASP A 5 -5.72 13.57 -18.53
N ASP A 6 -5.43 12.33 -18.97
CA ASP A 6 -5.98 11.11 -18.34
C ASP A 6 -5.19 10.60 -17.12
N ASP A 7 -3.94 11.04 -16.90
CA ASP A 7 -3.06 10.53 -15.82
C ASP A 7 -3.34 11.18 -14.45
N PHE A 8 -4.04 12.33 -14.43
CA PHE A 8 -4.36 13.05 -13.20
C PHE A 8 -5.55 12.42 -12.45
N ASP A 9 -6.57 11.96 -13.18
CA ASP A 9 -7.80 11.41 -12.59
C ASP A 9 -7.56 10.04 -11.91
N GLY A 10 -6.75 9.18 -12.53
CA GLY A 10 -6.47 7.85 -12.00
C GLY A 10 -5.59 7.84 -10.74
N ARG A 11 -4.66 8.81 -10.60
CA ARG A 11 -3.82 8.92 -9.40
C ARG A 11 -4.60 9.45 -8.22
N ASP A 12 -5.40 10.49 -8.45
CA ASP A 12 -6.23 11.09 -7.40
C ASP A 12 -7.30 10.10 -6.92
N TRP A 13 -7.91 9.35 -7.83
CA TRP A 13 -8.82 8.25 -7.47
C TRP A 13 -8.12 7.14 -6.66
N LEU A 14 -6.93 6.70 -7.07
CA LEU A 14 -6.18 5.66 -6.36
C LEU A 14 -5.74 6.12 -4.97
N GLU A 15 -5.33 7.37 -4.81
CA GLU A 15 -4.99 7.93 -3.50
C GLU A 15 -6.21 8.01 -2.58
N ALA A 16 -7.37 8.39 -3.12
CA ALA A 16 -8.62 8.44 -2.36
C ALA A 16 -9.04 7.03 -1.90
N GLU A 17 -9.01 6.04 -2.79
CA GLU A 17 -9.36 4.64 -2.47
C GLU A 17 -8.39 4.04 -1.43
N LEU A 18 -7.10 4.33 -1.57
CA LEU A 18 -6.08 3.87 -0.63
C LEU A 18 -6.25 4.52 0.75
N ALA A 19 -6.62 5.81 0.80
CA ALA A 19 -6.91 6.49 2.05
C ALA A 19 -8.16 5.90 2.74
N ASP A 20 -9.23 5.65 1.99
CA ASP A 20 -10.49 5.09 2.52
C ASP A 20 -10.28 3.67 3.11
N THR A 21 -9.57 2.81 2.38
CA THR A 21 -9.23 1.45 2.85
C THR A 21 -8.40 1.47 4.14
N LEU A 22 -7.50 2.45 4.27
CA LEU A 22 -6.63 2.57 5.44
C LEU A 22 -7.37 3.11 6.67
N ASP A 23 -8.29 4.05 6.47
CA ASP A 23 -9.14 4.56 7.54
C ASP A 23 -10.10 3.47 8.02
N GLU A 24 -10.73 2.70 7.12
CA GLU A 24 -11.61 1.57 7.47
C GLU A 24 -10.89 0.52 8.34
N ASP A 25 -9.69 0.09 7.93
CA ASP A 25 -8.94 -0.90 8.71
C ASP A 25 -8.49 -0.35 10.08
N TYR A 26 -8.15 0.95 10.15
CA TYR A 26 -7.76 1.58 11.41
C TYR A 26 -8.95 1.69 12.37
N GLU A 27 -10.14 2.03 11.83
CA GLU A 27 -11.39 1.99 12.59
C GLU A 27 -11.71 0.57 13.07
N LEU A 28 -11.48 -0.45 12.23
CA LEU A 28 -11.66 -1.85 12.61
C LEU A 28 -10.73 -2.24 13.78
N GLU A 29 -9.44 -1.90 13.70
CA GLU A 29 -8.44 -2.15 14.75
C GLU A 29 -8.79 -1.46 16.08
N ILE A 30 -9.37 -0.25 16.02
CA ILE A 30 -9.80 0.50 17.21
C ILE A 30 -11.15 0.01 17.76
N SER A 31 -12.04 -0.47 16.88
CA SER A 31 -13.38 -0.94 17.23
C SER A 31 -13.37 -2.33 17.87
N GLU A 32 -12.29 -3.09 17.74
CA GLU A 32 -12.01 -4.23 18.62
C GLU A 32 -12.14 -3.80 20.08
N PRO A 33 -12.82 -4.60 20.94
CA PRO A 33 -13.57 -4.14 22.11
C PRO A 33 -12.77 -3.17 22.98
N ALA A 34 -13.04 -1.88 22.79
CA ALA A 34 -12.54 -0.71 23.50
C ALA A 34 -11.40 -1.02 24.49
N LEU A 35 -10.22 -1.34 23.95
CA LEU A 35 -9.05 -1.66 24.77
C LEU A 35 -8.84 -0.50 25.76
N SER A 36 -8.82 -0.79 27.07
CA SER A 36 -8.58 0.23 28.09
C SER A 36 -7.28 0.99 27.78
N LEU A 37 -7.10 2.19 28.33
CA LEU A 37 -5.89 2.98 28.07
C LEU A 37 -4.59 2.20 28.39
N GLU A 38 -4.64 1.32 29.41
CA GLU A 38 -3.58 0.36 29.75
C GLU A 38 -3.29 -0.63 28.62
N ILE A 39 -4.34 -1.24 28.06
CA ILE A 39 -4.19 -2.26 27.01
C ILE A 39 -3.65 -1.62 25.72
N ARG A 40 -4.09 -0.41 25.36
CA ARG A 40 -3.50 0.36 24.24
C ARG A 40 -2.01 0.67 24.44
N LYS A 41 -1.58 0.97 25.67
CA LYS A 41 -0.15 1.15 25.99
C LYS A 41 0.63 -0.15 25.81
N ILE A 42 0.09 -1.27 26.29
CA ILE A 42 0.73 -2.59 26.14
C ILE A 42 0.81 -2.98 24.67
N TYR A 43 -0.27 -2.78 23.91
CA TYR A 43 -0.35 -3.07 22.49
C TYR A 43 0.69 -2.28 21.67
N ARG A 44 0.79 -0.96 21.86
CA ARG A 44 1.80 -0.12 21.20
C ARG A 44 3.24 -0.45 21.61
N LYS A 45 3.44 -0.98 22.81
CA LYS A 45 4.76 -1.44 23.27
C LYS A 45 5.14 -2.78 22.65
N ALA A 46 4.16 -3.65 22.43
CA ALA A 46 4.34 -4.94 21.76
C ALA A 46 4.48 -4.79 20.23
N HIS A 47 3.83 -3.79 19.65
CA HIS A 47 3.89 -3.44 18.24
C HIS A 47 4.62 -2.09 18.08
N PRO A 48 5.96 -2.08 18.13
CA PRO A 48 6.74 -0.86 17.88
C PRO A 48 6.43 -0.30 16.49
N PRO A 49 6.63 1.02 16.28
CA PRO A 49 6.33 1.65 15.00
C PRO A 49 7.09 0.96 13.87
N SER A 50 6.33 0.29 13.00
CA SER A 50 6.79 -0.26 11.74
C SER A 50 6.75 0.82 10.66
N ILE A 51 7.12 0.47 9.42
CA ILE A 51 6.94 1.35 8.27
C ILE A 51 5.47 1.82 8.26
N PRO A 52 5.21 3.14 8.14
CA PRO A 52 3.84 3.64 8.05
C PRO A 52 3.09 2.90 6.95
N ARG A 53 1.90 2.40 7.28
CA ARG A 53 1.15 1.49 6.40
C ARG A 53 0.91 2.06 4.99
N MET A 54 0.60 3.36 4.91
CA MET A 54 0.47 4.11 3.65
C MET A 54 1.77 4.07 2.83
N GLU A 55 2.92 4.30 3.47
CA GLU A 55 4.22 4.24 2.81
C GLU A 55 4.54 2.83 2.34
N TYR A 56 4.22 1.81 3.15
CA TYR A 56 4.37 0.41 2.79
C TYR A 56 3.55 0.06 1.54
N PHE A 57 2.27 0.42 1.49
CA PHE A 57 1.43 0.10 0.32
C PHE A 57 1.85 0.87 -0.94
N ARG A 58 2.19 2.16 -0.83
CA ARG A 58 2.74 2.91 -1.96
C ARG A 58 4.03 2.27 -2.48
N ALA A 59 4.93 1.86 -1.59
CA ALA A 59 6.15 1.16 -1.97
C ALA A 59 5.86 -0.21 -2.60
N LEU A 60 4.87 -0.94 -2.08
CA LEU A 60 4.45 -2.23 -2.60
C LEU A 60 3.85 -2.12 -4.01
N LEU A 61 2.91 -1.20 -4.23
CA LEU A 61 2.30 -0.97 -5.54
C LEU A 61 3.35 -0.55 -6.57
N ARG A 62 4.27 0.34 -6.18
CA ARG A 62 5.41 0.72 -7.03
C ARG A 62 6.26 -0.50 -7.37
N LEU A 63 6.66 -1.31 -6.39
CA LEU A 63 7.45 -2.52 -6.63
C LEU A 63 6.71 -3.51 -7.54
N GLN A 64 5.43 -3.73 -7.30
CA GLN A 64 4.59 -4.60 -8.15
C GLN A 64 4.55 -4.10 -9.59
N SER A 65 4.41 -2.78 -9.82
CA SER A 65 4.46 -2.21 -11.17
C SER A 65 5.80 -2.46 -11.87
N GLU A 66 6.91 -2.37 -11.14
CA GLU A 66 8.24 -2.65 -11.69
C GLU A 66 8.44 -4.16 -11.95
N LEU A 67 7.89 -5.02 -11.09
CA LEU A 67 7.91 -6.46 -11.30
C LEU A 67 7.11 -6.89 -12.53
N ILE A 68 5.98 -6.24 -12.80
CA ILE A 68 5.21 -6.45 -14.04
C ILE A 68 6.08 -6.10 -15.26
N LYS A 69 6.73 -4.93 -15.26
CA LYS A 69 7.64 -4.53 -16.34
C LYS A 69 8.79 -5.52 -16.53
N LEU A 70 9.36 -6.01 -15.43
CA LEU A 70 10.40 -7.04 -15.47
C LEU A 70 9.86 -8.32 -16.11
N GLN A 71 8.68 -8.78 -15.70
CA GLN A 71 8.03 -9.97 -16.25
C GLN A 71 7.76 -9.83 -17.76
N ASP A 72 7.28 -8.66 -18.19
CA ASP A 72 7.06 -8.35 -19.61
C ASP A 72 8.36 -8.45 -20.41
N TRP A 73 9.46 -7.90 -19.88
CA TRP A 73 10.77 -7.98 -20.52
C TRP A 73 11.31 -9.40 -20.58
N VAL A 74 11.18 -10.19 -19.51
CA VAL A 74 11.59 -11.59 -19.46
C VAL A 74 10.85 -12.40 -20.50
N SER A 75 9.52 -12.22 -20.58
CA SER A 75 8.68 -12.88 -21.58
C SER A 75 9.12 -12.54 -23.00
N TYR A 76 9.38 -11.25 -23.26
CA TYR A 76 9.85 -10.77 -24.56
C TYR A 76 11.22 -11.34 -24.95
N LYS A 77 12.17 -11.40 -24.01
CA LYS A 77 13.53 -11.90 -24.24
C LYS A 77 13.68 -13.42 -24.13
N LYS A 78 12.67 -14.12 -23.59
CA LYS A 78 12.67 -15.57 -23.32
C LYS A 78 13.80 -15.99 -22.37
N GLU A 79 14.16 -15.12 -21.45
CA GLU A 79 15.15 -15.38 -20.41
C GLU A 79 14.55 -16.17 -19.24
N LYS A 80 15.41 -16.77 -18.41
CA LYS A 80 14.98 -17.50 -17.19
C LYS A 80 15.47 -16.77 -15.94
N ILE A 81 14.54 -16.44 -15.04
CA ILE A 81 14.84 -15.85 -13.73
C ILE A 81 14.57 -16.90 -12.64
N VAL A 82 15.44 -16.92 -11.62
CA VAL A 82 15.26 -17.70 -10.38
C VAL A 82 15.25 -16.70 -9.21
N VAL A 83 14.32 -16.90 -8.26
CA VAL A 83 14.11 -16.06 -7.07
C VAL A 83 14.31 -16.93 -5.83
#